data_AF-A0A920C9B8-F1
#
_entry.id   AF-A0A920C9B8-F1
#
_cell.length_a   1.000
_cell.length_b   1.000
_cell.length_c   1.000
_cell.angle_alpha   90.00
_cell.angle_beta   90.00
_cell.angle_gamma   90.00
#
_symmetry.space_group_name_H-M   'P 1'
#
loop_
_entity.id
_entity.type
_entity.pdbx_description
1 polymer ?
#
loop_
_entity_poly.entity_id
_entity_poly.type
_entity_poly.pdbx_seq_one_letter_code
_entity_poly.pdbx_strand_id
1 'polypeptide(L)'
;MRKRLLESVQLRLQDEENRKELISNISHDLRTPLTNIKGYIEGIRDGVADTPEKMDKYVNIIHSKAVDLDKLVDELFLYSKLDLKQVPFTFDRVDIVRFLDDCIDELHYAMEAKGIALQWNGRPELGIPVMADLEKLKRTVFNIIGNAQHFMDKPQKNIAVSVPKFTF
;
A
#
# COMPACT_ATOMS: atom_id res chain seq x y z
N MET A 1 18.36 36.37 -7.09
CA MET A 1 19.35 35.35 -6.65
C MET A 1 19.13 34.92 -5.19
N ARG A 2 19.13 35.85 -4.22
CA ARG A 2 18.88 35.55 -2.78
C ARG A 2 17.55 34.82 -2.50
N LYS A 3 16.44 35.24 -3.13
CA LYS A 3 15.12 34.60 -2.96
C LYS A 3 15.12 33.12 -3.39
N ARG A 4 15.72 32.81 -4.55
CA ARG A 4 15.89 31.43 -5.04
C ARG A 4 16.80 30.58 -4.15
N LEU A 5 17.86 31.17 -3.58
CA LEU A 5 18.73 30.48 -2.63
C LEU A 5 17.98 30.13 -1.34
N LEU A 6 17.22 31.08 -0.77
CA LEU A 6 16.38 30.85 0.39
C LEU A 6 15.31 29.78 0.11
N GLU A 7 14.63 29.86 -1.03
CA GLU A 7 13.68 28.83 -1.48
C GLU A 7 14.35 27.45 -1.61
N SER A 8 15.57 27.37 -2.17
CA SER A 8 16.31 26.11 -2.29
C SER A 8 16.76 25.52 -0.96
N VAL A 9 17.14 26.37 0.00
CA VAL A 9 17.51 25.95 1.36
C VAL A 9 16.28 25.47 2.11
N GLN A 10 15.16 26.18 1.99
CA GLN A 10 13.89 25.80 2.59
C GLN A 10 13.40 24.45 2.06
N LEU A 11 13.48 24.24 0.74
CA LEU A 11 13.14 22.96 0.09
C LEU A 11 14.01 21.81 0.61
N ARG A 12 15.32 22.02 0.76
CA ARG A 12 16.23 21.00 1.32
C ARG A 12 15.93 20.67 2.78
N LEU A 13 15.64 21.68 3.59
CA LEU A 13 15.28 21.47 4.99
C LEU A 13 13.97 20.70 5.10
N GLN A 14 12.96 21.03 4.29
CA GLN A 14 11.72 20.27 4.22
C GLN A 14 11.94 18.82 3.77
N ASP A 15 12.80 18.59 2.79
CA ASP A 15 13.13 17.25 2.31
C ASP A 15 13.81 16.39 3.39
N GLU A 16 14.76 16.98 4.14
CA GLU A 16 15.37 16.31 5.29
C GLU A 16 14.38 16.03 6.43
N GLU A 17 13.47 16.96 6.72
CA GLU A 17 12.43 16.79 7.73
C GLU A 17 11.49 15.64 7.35
N ASN A 18 10.98 15.65 6.11
CA ASN A 18 10.12 14.60 5.56
C ASN A 18 10.80 13.23 5.60
N ARG A 19 12.10 13.17 5.29
CA ARG A 19 12.89 11.94 5.34
C ARG A 19 13.02 11.42 6.77
N LYS A 20 13.25 12.29 7.75
CA LYS A 20 13.32 11.91 9.17
C LYS A 20 11.97 11.41 9.69
N GLU A 21 10.89 12.11 9.38
CA GLU A 21 9.53 11.70 9.76
C GLU A 21 9.19 10.33 9.16
N LEU A 22 9.50 10.12 7.88
CA LEU A 22 9.26 8.84 7.22
C LEU A 22 10.03 7.69 7.89
N ILE A 23 11.33 7.86 8.15
CA ILE A 23 12.14 6.84 8.83
C ILE A 23 11.59 6.55 10.24
N SER A 24 11.16 7.60 10.96
CA SER A 24 10.54 7.46 12.27
C SER A 24 9.26 6.64 12.19
N ASN A 25 8.36 6.97 11.27
CA ASN A 25 7.08 6.27 11.09
C ASN A 25 7.30 4.80 10.74
N ILE A 26 8.20 4.50 9.79
CA ILE A 26 8.54 3.12 9.42
C ILE A 26 9.16 2.37 10.60
N SER A 27 10.02 3.01 11.38
CA SER A 27 10.63 2.39 12.58
C SER A 27 9.56 2.03 13.62
N HIS A 28 8.53 2.85 13.78
CA HIS A 28 7.38 2.56 14.62
C HIS A 28 6.55 1.39 14.07
N ASP A 29 6.27 1.41 12.76
CA ASP A 29 5.49 0.38 12.09
C ASP A 29 6.18 -0.99 12.09
N LEU A 30 7.52 -1.03 12.05
CA LEU A 30 8.31 -2.26 12.21
C LEU A 30 8.33 -2.77 13.66
N ARG A 31 8.33 -1.88 14.65
CA ARG A 31 8.39 -2.25 16.08
C ARG A 31 7.13 -2.98 16.53
N THR A 32 5.97 -2.61 15.99
CA THR A 32 4.66 -3.18 16.34
C THR A 32 4.56 -4.69 16.05
N PRO A 33 4.75 -5.18 14.80
CA PRO A 33 4.72 -6.60 14.49
C PRO A 33 5.83 -7.36 15.22
N LEU A 34 7.03 -6.78 15.37
CA LEU A 34 8.13 -7.40 16.11
C LEU A 34 7.80 -7.63 17.59
N THR A 35 7.17 -6.64 18.24
CA THR A 35 6.72 -6.75 19.63
C THR A 35 5.67 -7.86 19.77
N ASN A 36 4.73 -7.94 18.83
CA ASN A 36 3.72 -9.00 18.82
C ASN A 36 4.38 -10.39 18.67
N ILE A 37 5.29 -10.56 17.71
CA ILE A 37 6.01 -11.83 17.51
C ILE A 37 6.70 -12.26 18.82
N LYS A 38 7.44 -11.34 19.46
CA LYS A 38 8.11 -11.63 20.73
C LYS A 38 7.12 -12.04 21.83
N GLY A 39 6.01 -11.30 22.00
CA GLY A 39 5.00 -11.61 23.01
C GLY A 39 4.33 -12.97 22.81
N TYR A 40 4.03 -13.35 21.56
CA TYR A 40 3.47 -14.68 21.27
C TYR A 40 4.51 -15.79 21.49
N ILE A 41 5.78 -15.57 21.15
CA ILE A 41 6.88 -16.51 21.45
C ILE A 41 7.07 -16.66 22.98
N GLU A 42 7.05 -15.56 23.74
CA GLU A 42 7.12 -15.58 25.20
C GLU A 42 5.93 -16.35 25.79
N GLY A 43 4.72 -16.11 25.30
CA GLY A 43 3.53 -16.88 25.72
C GLY A 43 3.62 -18.38 25.41
N ILE A 44 4.28 -18.78 24.32
CA ILE A 44 4.58 -20.20 24.05
C ILE A 44 5.58 -20.73 25.08
N ARG A 45 6.66 -19.99 25.36
CA ARG A 45 7.72 -20.41 26.30
C ARG A 45 7.23 -20.52 27.74
N ASP A 46 6.32 -19.65 28.15
CA ASP A 46 5.74 -19.61 29.49
C ASP A 46 4.60 -20.64 29.66
N GLY A 47 4.29 -21.42 28.62
CA GLY A 47 3.26 -22.46 28.66
C GLY A 47 1.83 -21.94 28.57
N VAL A 48 1.62 -20.69 28.13
CA VAL A 48 0.28 -20.10 27.96
C VAL A 48 -0.46 -20.74 26.77
N ALA A 49 0.29 -21.13 25.74
CA ALA A 49 -0.21 -21.93 24.62
C ALA A 49 -0.18 -23.43 24.99
N ASP A 50 -1.05 -23.81 25.93
CA ASP A 50 -1.13 -25.14 26.56
C ASP A 50 -1.93 -26.17 25.76
N THR A 51 -2.67 -25.76 24.73
CA THR A 51 -3.42 -26.67 23.85
C THR A 51 -2.92 -26.61 22.41
N PRO A 52 -3.10 -27.70 21.62
CA PRO A 52 -2.76 -27.70 20.20
C PRO A 52 -3.41 -26.54 19.42
N GLU A 53 -4.66 -26.22 19.71
CA GLU A 53 -5.40 -25.15 19.04
C GLU A 53 -4.83 -23.77 19.37
N LYS A 54 -4.41 -23.53 20.62
CA LYS A 54 -3.76 -22.28 21.00
C LYS A 54 -2.36 -22.17 20.38
N MET A 55 -1.61 -23.28 20.35
CA MET A 55 -0.30 -23.32 19.71
C MET A 55 -0.41 -22.95 18.23
N ASP A 56 -1.30 -23.60 17.49
CA ASP A 56 -1.54 -23.30 16.07
C ASP A 56 -1.97 -21.85 15.87
N LYS A 57 -2.85 -21.32 16.72
CA LYS A 57 -3.23 -19.91 16.67
C LYS A 57 -2.03 -18.98 16.85
N TYR A 58 -1.16 -19.24 17.83
CA TYR A 58 0.00 -18.40 18.11
C TYR A 58 1.00 -18.45 16.94
N VAL A 59 1.28 -19.65 16.42
CA VAL A 59 2.16 -19.86 15.26
C VAL A 59 1.62 -19.11 14.03
N ASN A 60 0.31 -19.21 13.77
CA ASN A 60 -0.32 -18.49 12.66
C ASN A 60 -0.22 -16.97 12.82
N ILE A 61 -0.38 -16.45 14.04
CA ILE A 61 -0.22 -15.01 14.29
C ILE A 61 1.25 -14.59 14.09
N ILE A 62 2.21 -15.35 14.62
CA ILE A 62 3.64 -15.10 14.42
C ILE A 62 3.97 -15.06 12.92
N HIS A 63 3.52 -16.06 12.17
CA HIS A 63 3.72 -16.12 10.72
C HIS A 63 3.11 -14.90 10.02
N SER A 64 1.85 -14.55 10.32
CA SER A 64 1.20 -13.37 9.75
C SER A 64 1.99 -12.09 10.05
N LYS A 65 2.53 -11.94 11.27
CA LYS A 65 3.33 -10.76 11.65
C LYS A 65 4.71 -10.73 11.01
N ALA A 66 5.30 -11.89 10.73
CA ALA A 66 6.53 -11.96 9.96
C ALA A 66 6.30 -11.53 8.50
N VAL A 67 5.19 -11.97 7.88
CA VAL A 67 4.78 -11.52 6.53
C VAL A 67 4.50 -10.03 6.48
N ASP A 68 3.84 -9.47 7.51
CA ASP A 68 3.61 -8.03 7.60
C ASP A 68 4.94 -7.25 7.67
N LEU A 69 5.93 -7.76 8.42
CA LEU A 69 7.25 -7.14 8.56
C LEU A 69 8.05 -7.17 7.27
N ASP A 70 7.98 -8.27 6.52
CA ASP A 70 8.63 -8.44 5.21
C ASP A 70 8.14 -7.38 4.20
N LYS A 71 6.82 -7.16 4.15
CA LYS A 71 6.22 -6.12 3.30
C LYS A 71 6.71 -4.71 3.65
N LEU A 72 6.82 -4.38 4.94
CA LEU A 72 7.33 -3.08 5.38
C LEU A 72 8.80 -2.87 4.98
N VAL A 73 9.61 -3.93 5.02
CA VAL A 73 11.01 -3.89 4.56
C VAL A 73 11.08 -3.65 3.06
N ASP A 74 10.25 -4.34 2.28
CA ASP A 74 10.16 -4.14 0.83
C ASP A 74 9.72 -2.73 0.43
N GLU A 75 8.77 -2.15 1.18
CA GLU A 75 8.33 -0.76 1.00
C GLU A 75 9.45 0.24 1.28
N LEU A 76 10.22 0.04 2.36
CA LEU A 76 11.39 0.87 2.69
C LEU A 76 12.46 0.78 1.59
N PHE A 77 12.72 -0.41 1.07
CA PHE A 77 13.70 -0.60 -0.01
C PHE A 77 13.24 0.05 -1.31
N LEU A 78 11.96 -0.07 -1.66
CA LEU A 78 11.40 0.64 -2.81
C LEU A 78 11.55 2.16 -2.65
N TYR A 79 11.19 2.70 -1.49
CA TYR A 79 11.32 4.13 -1.22
C TYR A 79 12.76 4.60 -1.40
N SER A 80 13.72 3.88 -0.81
CA SER A 80 15.14 4.22 -0.95
C SER A 80 15.58 4.23 -2.42
N LYS A 81 15.08 3.31 -3.25
CA LYS A 81 15.37 3.32 -4.69
C LYS A 81 14.71 4.49 -5.42
N LEU A 82 13.47 4.84 -5.08
CA LEU A 82 12.75 5.97 -5.68
C LEU A 82 13.44 7.30 -5.35
N ASP A 83 13.86 7.48 -4.10
CA ASP A 83 14.56 8.68 -3.60
C ASP A 83 15.90 8.89 -4.32
N LEU A 84 16.63 7.80 -4.54
CA LEU A 84 17.88 7.82 -5.31
C LEU A 84 17.67 7.96 -6.84
N LYS A 85 16.42 8.09 -7.32
CA LYS A 85 16.04 8.06 -8.74
C LYS A 85 16.56 6.82 -9.49
N GLN A 86 16.74 5.72 -8.76
CA GLN A 86 17.27 4.47 -9.28
C GLN A 86 16.19 3.51 -9.78
N VAL A 87 14.91 3.92 -9.74
CA VAL A 87 13.82 3.13 -10.33
C VAL A 87 13.64 3.59 -11.78
N PRO A 88 14.05 2.79 -12.78
CA PRO A 88 13.71 3.07 -14.17
C PRO A 88 12.19 2.93 -14.34
N PHE A 89 11.56 3.91 -14.98
CA PHE A 89 10.19 3.80 -15.43
C PHE A 89 10.16 3.33 -16.88
N THR A 90 9.36 2.31 -17.17
CA THR A 90 9.12 1.82 -18.52
C THR A 90 7.73 2.26 -18.94
N PHE A 91 7.65 3.38 -19.66
CA PHE A 91 6.38 3.93 -20.14
C PHE A 91 5.98 3.26 -21.44
N ASP A 92 4.85 2.57 -21.43
CA ASP A 92 4.22 1.99 -22.60
C ASP A 92 2.89 2.68 -22.89
N ARG A 93 2.40 2.51 -24.14
CA ARG A 93 1.06 2.98 -24.52
C ARG A 93 0.03 1.98 -24.00
N VAL A 94 -0.82 2.42 -23.08
CA VAL A 94 -1.80 1.59 -22.38
C VAL A 94 -3.20 2.14 -22.60
N ASP A 95 -4.19 1.27 -22.82
CA ASP A 95 -5.59 1.64 -22.67
C ASP A 95 -5.96 1.60 -21.19
N ILE A 96 -6.06 2.78 -20.56
CA ILE A 96 -6.33 2.90 -19.12
C ILE A 96 -7.68 2.30 -18.72
N VAL A 97 -8.65 2.27 -19.64
CA VAL A 97 -9.98 1.71 -19.36
C VAL A 97 -9.82 0.22 -19.12
N ARG A 98 -9.28 -0.51 -20.11
CA ARG A 98 -9.02 -1.96 -20.03
C ARG A 98 -8.13 -2.34 -18.86
N PHE A 99 -7.08 -1.56 -18.62
CA PHE A 99 -6.19 -1.79 -17.48
C PHE A 99 -6.94 -1.70 -16.14
N LEU A 100 -7.88 -0.75 -16.01
CA LEU A 100 -8.72 -0.64 -14.82
C LEU A 100 -9.78 -1.75 -14.73
N ASP A 101 -10.33 -2.25 -15.86
CA ASP A 101 -11.16 -3.49 -15.84
C ASP A 101 -10.39 -4.60 -15.13
N ASP A 102 -9.19 -4.92 -15.64
CA ASP A 102 -8.38 -6.04 -15.17
C ASP A 102 -8.05 -5.88 -13.67
N CYS A 103 -7.71 -4.67 -13.25
CA CYS A 103 -7.42 -4.38 -11.84
C CYS A 103 -8.67 -4.52 -10.95
N ILE A 104 -9.81 -4.01 -11.41
CA ILE A 104 -11.06 -4.03 -10.62
C ILE A 104 -11.58 -5.46 -10.53
N ASP A 105 -11.53 -6.24 -11.60
CA ASP A 105 -11.94 -7.65 -11.62
C ASP A 105 -11.08 -8.48 -10.67
N GLU A 106 -9.75 -8.29 -10.68
CA GLU A 106 -8.84 -8.97 -9.75
C GLU A 106 -9.14 -8.61 -8.29
N LEU A 107 -9.46 -7.34 -8.01
CA LEU A 107 -9.78 -6.88 -6.66
C LEU A 107 -11.20 -7.26 -6.23
N HIS A 108 -12.14 -7.47 -7.16
CA HIS A 108 -13.54 -7.72 -6.88
C HIS A 108 -13.72 -8.93 -5.95
N TYR A 109 -13.05 -10.04 -6.28
CA TYR A 109 -13.12 -11.28 -5.48
C TYR A 109 -12.59 -11.08 -4.05
N ALA A 110 -11.48 -10.33 -3.90
CA ALA A 110 -10.89 -10.05 -2.59
C ALA A 110 -11.76 -9.11 -1.74
N MET A 111 -12.47 -8.16 -2.37
CA MET A 111 -13.38 -7.24 -1.69
C MET A 111 -14.70 -7.91 -1.29
N GLU A 112 -15.26 -8.75 -2.16
CA GLU A 112 -16.50 -9.48 -1.92
C GLU A 112 -16.39 -10.42 -0.71
N ALA A 113 -15.27 -11.14 -0.59
CA ALA A 113 -14.96 -11.97 0.57
C ALA A 113 -14.97 -11.20 1.91
N LYS A 114 -14.83 -9.87 1.88
CA LYS A 114 -14.85 -8.98 3.03
C LYS A 114 -16.15 -8.18 3.17
N GLY A 115 -17.14 -8.46 2.33
CA GLY A 115 -18.43 -7.77 2.29
C GLY A 115 -18.32 -6.31 1.83
N ILE A 116 -17.34 -6.00 0.98
CA ILE A 116 -17.09 -4.64 0.47
C ILE A 116 -17.56 -4.61 -1.00
N ALA A 117 -18.50 -3.72 -1.30
CA ALA A 117 -18.89 -3.47 -2.69
C ALA A 117 -17.79 -2.67 -3.40
N LEU A 118 -17.27 -3.20 -4.51
CA LEU A 118 -16.36 -2.48 -5.39
C LEU A 118 -17.11 -2.12 -6.68
N GLN A 119 -17.27 -0.83 -6.94
CA GLN A 119 -18.02 -0.30 -8.06
C GLN A 119 -17.11 0.39 -9.06
N TRP A 120 -17.27 0.09 -10.34
CA TRP A 120 -16.65 0.83 -11.41
C TRP A 120 -17.66 1.78 -12.07
N ASN A 121 -17.62 3.05 -11.65
CA ASN A 121 -18.60 4.05 -12.03
C ASN A 121 -18.12 4.89 -13.23
N GLY A 122 -19.02 5.13 -14.18
CA GLY A 122 -18.72 6.01 -15.31
C GLY A 122 -17.68 5.47 -16.28
N ARG A 123 -17.64 4.13 -16.47
CA ARG A 123 -16.81 3.46 -17.46
C ARG A 123 -16.96 4.14 -18.84
N PRO A 124 -15.87 4.66 -19.42
CA PRO A 124 -15.89 5.14 -20.80
C PRO A 124 -16.15 4.00 -21.80
N GLU A 125 -16.96 4.26 -22.82
CA GLU A 125 -17.22 3.29 -23.91
C GLU A 125 -16.00 3.09 -24.82
N LEU A 126 -15.19 4.14 -24.96
CA LEU A 126 -13.97 4.14 -25.76
C LEU A 126 -12.75 4.03 -24.86
N GLY A 127 -11.78 3.22 -25.30
CA GLY A 127 -10.47 3.13 -24.67
C GLY A 127 -9.75 4.48 -24.68
N ILE A 128 -9.08 4.80 -23.58
CA ILE A 128 -8.33 6.05 -23.43
C ILE A 128 -6.83 5.69 -23.41
N PRO A 129 -6.10 5.91 -24.52
CA PRO A 129 -4.68 5.60 -24.55
C PRO A 129 -3.88 6.61 -23.74
N VAL A 130 -3.07 6.12 -22.81
CA VAL A 130 -2.15 6.92 -21.98
C VAL A 130 -0.74 6.32 -22.05
N MET A 131 0.28 7.13 -21.75
CA MET A 131 1.64 6.63 -21.52
C MET A 131 1.80 6.35 -20.03
N ALA A 132 1.96 5.08 -19.66
CA ALA A 132 2.08 4.67 -18.26
C ALA A 132 2.98 3.44 -18.11
N ASP A 133 3.60 3.31 -16.94
CA ASP A 133 4.24 2.08 -16.51
C ASP A 133 3.18 1.20 -15.84
N LEU A 134 2.80 0.09 -16.49
CA LEU A 134 1.70 -0.77 -16.00
C LEU A 134 1.99 -1.34 -14.61
N GLU A 135 3.23 -1.74 -14.33
CA GLU A 135 3.58 -2.38 -13.07
C GLU A 135 3.47 -1.38 -11.92
N LYS A 136 4.03 -0.17 -12.11
CA LYS A 136 3.94 0.88 -11.09
C LYS A 136 2.51 1.37 -10.92
N LEU A 137 1.77 1.53 -12.01
CA LEU A 137 0.37 1.96 -11.96
C LEU A 137 -0.51 0.92 -11.26
N LYS A 138 -0.32 -0.38 -11.54
CA LYS A 138 -1.05 -1.47 -10.87
C LYS A 138 -0.80 -1.43 -9.37
N ARG A 139 0.47 -1.30 -8.97
CA ARG A 139 0.84 -1.15 -7.57
C ARG A 139 0.16 0.06 -6.92
N THR A 140 0.12 1.21 -7.60
CA THR A 140 -0.58 2.40 -7.09
C THR A 140 -2.07 2.15 -6.86
N VAL A 141 -2.78 1.57 -7.85
CA VAL A 141 -4.21 1.26 -7.74
C VAL A 141 -4.46 0.30 -6.57
N PHE A 142 -3.67 -0.77 -6.45
CA PHE A 142 -3.82 -1.78 -5.42
C PHE A 142 -3.55 -1.20 -4.02
N ASN A 143 -2.54 -0.34 -3.89
CA ASN A 143 -2.23 0.33 -2.63
C ASN A 143 -3.36 1.27 -2.19
N ILE A 144 -3.94 2.05 -3.11
CA ILE A 144 -5.03 2.97 -2.80
C ILE A 144 -6.28 2.20 -2.36
N ILE A 145 -6.67 1.16 -3.11
CA ILE A 145 -7.85 0.35 -2.78
C ILE A 145 -7.61 -0.47 -1.50
N GLY A 146 -6.41 -1.02 -1.33
CA GLY A 146 -6.02 -1.72 -0.11
C GLY A 146 -6.09 -0.83 1.14
N ASN A 147 -5.62 0.42 1.04
CA ASN A 147 -5.76 1.40 2.12
C ASN A 147 -7.23 1.73 2.39
N ALA A 148 -8.02 1.98 1.34
CA ALA A 148 -9.45 2.23 1.50
C ALA A 148 -10.15 1.07 2.21
N GLN A 149 -9.78 -0.18 1.91
CA GLN A 149 -10.31 -1.38 2.55
C GLN A 149 -9.86 -1.53 4.00
N HIS A 150 -8.61 -1.18 4.34
CA HIS A 150 -8.06 -1.32 5.69
C HIS A 150 -8.65 -0.29 6.67
N PHE A 151 -8.86 0.95 6.23
CA PHE A 151 -9.33 2.06 7.07
C PHE A 151 -10.84 2.34 6.94
N MET A 152 -11.61 1.40 6.36
CA MET A 152 -13.05 1.58 6.17
C MET A 152 -13.83 1.35 7.46
N ASP A 153 -14.41 2.43 7.99
CA ASP A 153 -15.23 2.41 9.23
C ASP A 153 -16.71 2.80 8.98
N LYS A 154 -17.21 2.53 7.77
CA LYS A 154 -18.62 2.84 7.42
C LYS A 154 -19.50 1.60 7.56
N PRO A 155 -20.78 1.76 7.97
CA PRO A 155 -21.72 0.65 8.09
C PRO A 155 -22.01 0.00 6.72
N GLN A 156 -22.04 0.81 5.66
CA GLN A 156 -22.09 0.32 4.29
C GLN A 156 -20.70 0.45 3.65
N LYS A 157 -20.08 -0.69 3.36
CA LYS A 157 -18.74 -0.75 2.80
C LYS A 157 -18.80 -0.71 1.28
N ASN A 158 -18.45 0.45 0.71
CA ASN A 158 -18.44 0.66 -0.74
C ASN A 158 -17.18 1.43 -1.16
N ILE A 159 -16.51 0.97 -2.20
CA ILE A 159 -15.40 1.62 -2.89
C ILE A 159 -15.83 1.86 -4.32
N ALA A 160 -15.77 3.10 -4.80
CA ALA A 160 -16.10 3.45 -6.17
C ALA A 160 -14.86 3.97 -6.91
N VAL A 161 -14.57 3.40 -8.08
CA VAL A 161 -13.55 3.85 -9.02
C VAL A 161 -14.23 4.54 -10.18
N SER A 162 -13.73 5.70 -10.61
CA SER A 162 -14.29 6.40 -11.78
C SER A 162 -13.20 7.10 -12.58
N VAL A 163 -13.41 7.20 -13.89
CA VAL A 163 -12.57 7.99 -14.79
C VAL A 163 -13.40 9.19 -15.24
N PRO A 164 -13.03 10.43 -14.88
CA PRO A 164 -13.78 11.60 -15.30
C PRO A 164 -13.70 11.74 -16.82
N LYS A 165 -14.83 12.13 -17.44
CA LYS A 165 -14.85 12.52 -18.85
C LYS A 165 -14.08 13.83 -19.00
N PHE A 166 -12.91 13.78 -19.63
CA PHE A 166 -12.21 14.98 -20.05
C PHE A 166 -12.85 15.47 -21.35
N THR A 167 -13.74 16.45 -21.24
CA THR A 167 -14.14 17.26 -22.40
C THR A 167 -13.06 18.31 -22.60
N PHE A 168 -12.32 18.23 -23.71
CA PHE A 168 -11.40 19.28 -24.14
C PHE A 168 -12.16 20.43 -24.81
#